data_AF-A0A948NT71-F1
#
_entry.id   AF-A0A948NT71-F1
#
_cell.length_a   1.000
_cell.length_b   1.000
_cell.length_c   1.000
_cell.angle_alpha   90.00
_cell.angle_beta   90.00
_cell.angle_gamma   90.00
#
_symmetry.space_group_name_H-M   'P 1'
#
loop_
_entity.id
_entity.type
_entity.pdbx_description
1 polymer ?
#
loop_
_entity_poly.entity_id
_entity_poly.type
_entity_poly.pdbx_seq_one_letter_code
_entity_poly.pdbx_strand_id
1 'polypeptide(L)'
;DPVNKVTLWYNELFDHLADRYEATQINRLWESVLPHRFIMTFRIESFSVPKLEERLNDLTEQGIFSTEIMIIDGLHCDASLQNDLVALKKLAGKSGMRVWFTVHTHRRESPGEDGLPVSFSSVAGLFDLVLELQPEREDIHIKLLRGAESAASGGALLLDPSTMLIKNRS
;
A
#
# COMPACT_ATOMS: atom_id res chain seq x y z
N ASP A 1 14.68 13.96 -4.95
CA ASP A 1 13.34 14.06 -5.52
C ASP A 1 12.53 12.82 -5.13
N PRO A 2 11.33 12.96 -4.52
CA PRO A 2 10.51 11.83 -4.10
C PRO A 2 10.02 10.93 -5.27
N VAL A 3 9.73 11.50 -6.44
CA VAL A 3 9.30 10.74 -7.62
C VAL A 3 10.42 9.82 -8.10
N ASN A 4 11.65 10.33 -8.14
CA ASN A 4 12.81 9.52 -8.53
C ASN A 4 13.07 8.38 -7.54
N LYS A 5 12.89 8.62 -6.24
CA LYS A 5 13.05 7.57 -5.21
C LYS A 5 12.03 6.45 -5.37
N VAL A 6 10.76 6.80 -5.57
CA VAL A 6 9.69 5.80 -5.80
C VAL A 6 9.99 5.04 -7.10
N THR A 7 10.39 5.74 -8.15
CA THR A 7 10.73 5.14 -9.44
C THR A 7 11.90 4.15 -9.32
N LEU A 8 12.94 4.48 -8.57
CA LEU A 8 14.07 3.60 -8.30
C LEU A 8 13.64 2.32 -7.59
N TRP A 9 12.81 2.42 -6.54
CA TRP A 9 12.28 1.25 -5.83
C TRP A 9 11.50 0.29 -6.75
N TYR A 10 10.68 0.84 -7.65
CA TYR A 10 9.97 0.02 -8.63
C TYR A 10 10.91 -0.66 -9.63
N ASN A 11 11.97 0.02 -10.06
CA ASN A 11 12.97 -0.57 -10.95
C ASN A 11 13.75 -1.69 -10.24
N GLU A 12 14.14 -1.51 -8.98
CA GLU A 12 14.81 -2.57 -8.20
C GLU A 12 13.91 -3.80 -7.99
N LEU A 13 12.63 -3.58 -7.65
CA LEU A 13 11.64 -4.67 -7.56
C LEU A 13 11.49 -5.42 -8.88
N PHE A 14 11.53 -4.69 -9.99
CA PHE A 14 11.44 -5.24 -11.33
C PHE A 14 12.67 -6.06 -11.71
N ASP A 15 13.87 -5.57 -11.42
CA ASP A 15 15.12 -6.28 -11.68
C ASP A 15 15.12 -7.62 -10.92
N HIS A 16 14.69 -7.63 -9.65
CA HIS A 16 14.54 -8.86 -8.87
C HIS A 16 13.49 -9.84 -9.46
N LEU A 17 12.42 -9.34 -10.11
CA LEU A 17 11.45 -10.18 -10.80
C LEU A 17 12.05 -10.77 -12.08
N ALA A 18 12.80 -9.98 -12.84
CA ALA A 18 13.47 -10.44 -14.06
C ALA A 18 14.52 -11.53 -13.79
N ASP A 19 15.14 -11.52 -12.61
CA ASP A 19 16.05 -12.60 -12.18
C ASP A 19 15.32 -13.92 -11.86
N ARG A 20 14.05 -13.86 -11.42
CA ARG A 20 13.25 -15.04 -11.05
C ARG A 20 12.45 -15.65 -12.20
N TYR A 21 12.16 -14.87 -13.24
CA TYR A 21 11.30 -15.24 -14.37
C TYR A 21 12.02 -15.00 -15.70
N GLU A 22 11.43 -15.40 -16.83
CA GLU A 22 12.03 -15.10 -18.13
C GLU A 22 12.04 -13.59 -18.41
N ALA A 23 13.24 -13.00 -18.52
CA ALA A 23 13.44 -11.56 -18.67
C ALA A 23 12.63 -10.93 -19.83
N THR A 24 12.46 -11.64 -20.95
CA THR A 24 11.69 -11.15 -22.11
C THR A 24 10.19 -11.03 -21.82
N GLN A 25 9.63 -11.93 -21.00
CA GLN A 25 8.23 -11.87 -20.58
C GLN A 25 8.02 -10.72 -19.58
N ILE A 26 8.97 -10.57 -18.65
CA ILE A 26 8.95 -9.55 -17.60
C ILE A 26 9.07 -8.14 -18.20
N ASN A 27 9.95 -7.92 -19.18
CA ASN A 27 10.05 -6.63 -19.88
C ASN A 27 8.75 -6.22 -20.57
N ARG A 28 8.09 -7.14 -21.27
CA ARG A 28 6.79 -6.86 -21.91
C ARG A 28 5.70 -6.54 -20.89
N LEU A 29 5.68 -7.27 -19.77
CA LEU A 29 4.75 -7.01 -18.68
C LEU A 29 4.98 -5.59 -18.13
N TRP A 30 6.23 -5.18 -17.94
CA TRP A 30 6.55 -3.85 -17.43
C TRP A 30 6.13 -2.73 -18.36
N GLU A 31 6.44 -2.85 -19.65
CA GLU A 31 5.99 -1.91 -20.67
C GLU A 31 4.47 -1.77 -20.70
N SER A 32 3.74 -2.86 -20.40
CA SER A 32 2.28 -2.82 -20.30
C SER A 32 1.76 -2.17 -19.02
N VAL A 33 2.49 -2.23 -17.90
CA VAL A 33 2.06 -1.69 -16.61
C VAL A 33 2.40 -0.21 -16.46
N LEU A 34 3.53 0.24 -17.00
CA LEU A 34 4.04 1.61 -16.86
C LEU A 34 3.01 2.71 -17.21
N PRO A 35 2.21 2.61 -18.31
CA PRO A 35 1.21 3.61 -18.65
C PRO A 35 0.05 3.70 -17.66
N HIS A 36 -0.19 2.63 -16.89
CA HIS A 36 -1.25 2.54 -15.88
C HIS A 36 -0.75 2.91 -14.48
N ARG A 37 0.43 3.55 -14.38
CA ARG A 37 0.99 4.04 -13.12
C ARG A 37 1.13 5.55 -13.15
N PHE A 38 0.61 6.20 -12.11
CA PHE A 38 0.75 7.64 -11.89
C PHE A 38 1.34 7.92 -10.50
N ILE A 39 2.47 8.63 -10.43
CA ILE A 39 3.14 8.96 -9.16
C ILE A 39 2.80 10.41 -8.81
N MET A 40 2.07 10.60 -7.70
CA MET A 40 1.77 11.91 -7.13
C MET A 40 2.58 12.18 -5.88
N THR A 41 3.05 13.41 -5.72
CA THR A 41 3.72 13.87 -4.50
C THR A 41 2.97 15.06 -3.93
N PHE A 42 2.63 15.00 -2.64
CA PHE A 42 2.03 16.10 -1.91
C PHE A 42 3.02 16.64 -0.87
N ARG A 43 3.02 17.96 -0.68
CA ARG A 43 3.66 18.54 0.51
C ARG A 43 2.70 18.37 1.68
N ILE A 44 3.16 17.79 2.78
CA ILE A 44 2.35 17.45 3.96
C ILE A 44 1.50 18.65 4.43
N GLU A 45 2.13 19.82 4.56
CA GLU A 45 1.48 21.08 5.00
C GLU A 45 0.29 21.52 4.12
N SER A 46 0.25 21.04 2.88
CA SER A 46 -0.74 21.45 1.88
C SER A 46 -1.73 20.35 1.53
N PHE A 47 -1.52 19.14 2.04
CA PHE A 47 -2.36 17.99 1.75
C PHE A 47 -3.74 18.16 2.40
N SER A 48 -4.77 17.79 1.66
CA SER A 48 -6.11 17.57 2.19
C SER A 48 -6.87 16.66 1.24
N VAL A 49 -7.82 15.90 1.78
CA VAL A 49 -8.65 14.99 0.96
C VAL A 49 -9.41 15.73 -0.16
N PRO A 50 -9.97 16.94 0.06
CA PRO A 50 -10.61 17.70 -1.01
C PRO A 50 -9.67 18.04 -2.18
N LYS A 51 -8.41 18.42 -1.89
CA LYS A 51 -7.42 18.71 -2.94
C LYS A 51 -7.03 17.46 -3.70
N LEU A 52 -6.92 16.32 -3.00
CA LEU A 52 -6.66 15.04 -3.66
C LEU A 52 -7.82 14.66 -4.59
N GLU A 53 -9.06 14.80 -4.13
CA GLU A 53 -10.27 14.54 -4.93
C GLU A 53 -10.33 15.43 -6.17
N GLU A 54 -10.08 16.74 -6.03
CA GLU A 54 -10.00 17.68 -7.16
C GLU A 54 -8.99 17.21 -8.21
N ARG A 55 -7.78 16.85 -7.78
CA ARG A 55 -6.72 16.37 -8.69
C ARG A 55 -7.08 15.06 -9.39
N LEU A 56 -7.71 14.11 -8.67
CA LEU A 56 -8.15 12.84 -9.26
C LEU A 56 -9.26 13.07 -10.30
N ASN A 57 -10.18 14.00 -10.04
CA ASN A 57 -11.24 14.37 -10.98
C ASN A 57 -10.65 15.05 -12.22
N ASP A 58 -9.74 16.01 -12.06
CA ASP A 58 -9.07 16.67 -13.19
C ASP A 58 -8.41 15.66 -14.14
N LEU A 59 -7.69 14.68 -13.58
CA LEU A 59 -7.02 13.63 -14.35
C LEU A 59 -8.03 12.72 -15.07
N THR A 60 -9.15 12.42 -14.41
CA THR A 60 -10.18 11.54 -14.96
C THR A 60 -10.98 12.24 -16.07
N GLU A 61 -11.41 13.48 -15.84
CA GLU A 61 -12.19 14.28 -16.80
C GLU A 61 -11.40 14.61 -18.07
N GLN A 62 -10.09 14.80 -17.94
CA GLN A 62 -9.19 15.01 -19.08
C GLN A 62 -8.81 13.70 -19.80
N GLY A 63 -9.26 12.54 -19.30
CA GLY A 63 -8.90 11.23 -19.85
C GLY A 63 -7.42 10.88 -19.71
N ILE A 64 -6.72 11.51 -18.76
CA ILE A 64 -5.29 11.31 -18.52
C ILE A 64 -5.05 10.05 -17.69
N PHE A 65 -5.81 9.87 -16.61
CA PHE A 65 -5.64 8.75 -15.71
C PHE A 65 -6.92 8.45 -14.93
N SER A 66 -7.30 7.18 -14.84
CA SER A 66 -8.40 6.70 -14.01
C SER A 66 -7.85 5.77 -12.93
N THR A 67 -8.16 6.05 -11.67
CA THR A 67 -7.51 5.37 -10.54
C THR A 67 -8.39 4.24 -9.99
N GLU A 68 -7.93 2.99 -10.17
CA GLU A 68 -8.56 1.83 -9.54
C GLU A 68 -7.98 1.52 -8.16
N ILE A 69 -6.67 1.76 -8.00
CA ILE A 69 -5.92 1.51 -6.78
C ILE A 69 -5.03 2.71 -6.49
N MET A 70 -5.09 3.20 -5.26
CA MET A 70 -4.21 4.24 -4.74
C MET A 70 -3.42 3.70 -3.56
N ILE A 71 -2.11 3.98 -3.54
CA ILE A 71 -1.21 3.62 -2.44
C ILE A 71 -0.69 4.93 -1.84
N ILE A 72 -0.93 5.12 -0.55
CA ILE A 72 -0.45 6.27 0.21
C ILE A 72 0.66 5.77 1.14
N ASP A 73 1.89 6.22 0.89
CA ASP A 73 3.07 5.81 1.64
C ASP A 73 3.35 6.75 2.84
N GLY A 74 3.77 6.19 3.97
CA GLY A 74 4.29 6.95 5.11
C GLY A 74 3.21 7.55 6.02
N LEU A 75 2.08 6.89 6.18
CA LEU A 75 1.01 7.33 7.06
C LEU A 75 1.46 7.29 8.54
N HIS A 76 1.31 8.41 9.24
CA HIS A 76 1.57 8.51 10.68
C HIS A 76 0.25 8.60 11.44
N CYS A 77 -0.08 7.59 12.25
CA CYS A 77 -1.33 7.55 13.00
C CYS A 77 -1.32 8.53 14.18
N ASP A 78 -1.94 9.70 13.98
CA ASP A 78 -2.23 10.67 15.03
C ASP A 78 -3.71 11.10 15.01
N ALA A 79 -4.11 11.94 15.96
CA ALA A 79 -5.50 12.39 16.10
C ALA A 79 -6.00 13.24 14.92
N SER A 80 -5.10 13.94 14.21
CA SER A 80 -5.47 14.75 13.04
C SER A 80 -5.83 13.88 11.85
N LEU A 81 -5.16 12.72 11.74
CA LEU A 81 -5.33 11.80 10.63
C LEU A 81 -6.66 11.06 10.61
N GLN A 82 -7.31 10.85 11.77
CA GLN A 82 -8.58 10.13 11.81
C GLN A 82 -9.65 10.75 10.90
N ASN A 83 -9.72 12.09 10.86
CA ASN A 83 -10.65 12.81 10.00
C ASN A 83 -10.33 12.61 8.51
N ASP A 84 -9.04 12.64 8.17
CA ASP A 84 -8.58 12.38 6.80
C ASP A 84 -8.87 10.95 6.37
N LEU A 85 -8.68 9.95 7.24
CA LEU A 85 -9.00 8.55 6.95
C LEU A 85 -10.49 8.34 6.71
N VAL A 86 -11.36 9.00 7.49
CA VAL A 86 -12.81 8.97 7.25
C VAL A 86 -13.16 9.56 5.89
N ALA A 87 -12.57 10.72 5.57
CA ALA A 87 -12.78 11.38 4.28
C ALA A 87 -12.23 10.54 3.11
N LEU A 88 -11.06 9.92 3.26
CA LEU A 88 -10.46 9.02 2.27
C LEU A 88 -11.31 7.77 2.05
N LYS A 89 -11.85 7.16 3.12
CA LYS A 89 -12.79 6.01 2.98
C LYS A 89 -14.03 6.41 2.18
N LYS A 90 -14.57 7.61 2.43
CA LYS A 90 -15.70 8.14 1.66
C LYS A 90 -15.35 8.38 0.19
N LEU A 91 -14.19 8.97 -0.08
CA LEU A 91 -13.68 9.22 -1.44
C LEU A 91 -13.48 7.90 -2.20
N ALA A 92 -12.87 6.91 -1.56
CA ALA A 92 -12.67 5.56 -2.11
C ALA A 92 -14.01 4.93 -2.52
N GLY A 93 -15.01 4.96 -1.63
CA GLY A 93 -16.35 4.44 -1.90
C GLY A 93 -17.06 5.18 -3.04
N LYS A 94 -16.98 6.51 -3.07
CA LYS A 94 -17.57 7.34 -4.14
C LYS A 94 -16.96 7.02 -5.52
N SER A 95 -15.66 6.76 -5.56
CA SER A 95 -14.89 6.58 -6.80
C SER A 95 -14.76 5.11 -7.21
N GLY A 96 -15.26 4.16 -6.40
CA GLY A 96 -15.07 2.72 -6.63
C GLY A 96 -13.60 2.27 -6.53
N MET A 97 -12.75 3.07 -5.88
CA MET A 97 -11.30 2.87 -5.81
C MET A 97 -10.91 2.14 -4.52
N ARG A 98 -9.83 1.34 -4.59
CA ARG A 98 -9.21 0.72 -3.41
C ARG A 98 -8.05 1.58 -2.94
N VAL A 99 -7.99 1.87 -1.64
CA VAL A 99 -6.91 2.68 -1.07
C VAL A 99 -6.11 1.85 -0.08
N TRP A 100 -4.82 1.78 -0.32
CA TRP A 100 -3.84 1.11 0.53
C TRP A 100 -2.97 2.15 1.22
N PHE A 101 -2.57 1.82 2.43
CA PHE A 101 -1.71 2.66 3.24
C PHE A 101 -0.55 1.83 3.75
N THR A 102 0.65 2.41 3.74
CA THR A 102 1.73 1.92 4.61
C THR A 102 1.68 2.73 5.90
N VAL A 103 1.66 2.04 7.03
CA VAL A 103 1.62 2.65 8.36
C VAL A 103 2.88 2.24 9.11
N HIS A 104 3.60 3.21 9.66
CA HIS A 104 4.71 2.92 10.55
C HIS A 104 4.19 2.73 11.97
N THR A 105 4.34 1.52 12.49
CA THR A 105 4.06 1.23 13.89
C THR A 105 5.34 1.45 14.70
N HIS A 106 5.21 1.96 15.93
CA HIS A 106 6.36 2.08 16.81
C HIS A 106 6.82 0.67 17.21
N ARG A 107 8.05 0.31 16.82
CA ARG A 107 8.67 -1.04 16.98
C ARG A 107 8.66 -1.63 18.41
N ARG A 108 8.23 -0.88 19.42
CA ARG A 108 8.18 -1.27 20.84
C ARG A 108 6.78 -1.15 21.46
N GLU A 109 5.77 -0.80 20.67
CA GLU A 109 4.40 -0.80 21.15
C GLU A 109 3.93 -2.25 21.31
N SER A 110 3.52 -2.62 22.53
CA SER A 110 2.88 -3.91 22.74
C SER A 110 1.53 -3.91 22.02
N PRO A 111 1.18 -4.96 21.27
CA PRO A 111 -0.14 -5.05 20.65
C PRO A 111 -1.23 -5.10 21.73
N GLY A 112 -2.40 -4.58 21.39
CA GLY A 112 -3.61 -4.73 22.20
C GLY A 112 -4.12 -6.17 22.22
N GLU A 113 -5.22 -6.42 22.93
CA GLU A 113 -5.85 -7.74 23.01
C GLU A 113 -6.32 -8.27 21.64
N ASP A 114 -6.58 -7.37 20.70
CA ASP A 114 -6.97 -7.65 19.31
C ASP A 114 -5.77 -7.91 18.38
N GLY A 115 -4.54 -7.84 18.91
CA GLY A 115 -3.31 -7.99 18.13
C GLY A 115 -2.91 -6.76 17.32
N LEU A 116 -3.69 -5.68 17.35
CA LEU A 116 -3.36 -4.43 16.66
C LEU A 116 -2.44 -3.55 17.52
N PRO A 117 -1.58 -2.72 16.91
CA PRO A 117 -0.89 -1.66 17.64
C PRO A 117 -1.89 -0.71 18.29
N VAL A 118 -1.70 -0.38 19.58
CA VAL A 118 -2.65 0.45 20.34
C VAL A 118 -2.88 1.82 19.69
N SER A 119 -1.83 2.41 19.12
CA SER A 119 -1.87 3.65 18.34
C SER A 119 -2.77 3.57 17.09
N PHE A 120 -3.00 2.37 16.56
CA PHE A 120 -3.82 2.13 15.37
C PHE A 120 -5.24 1.66 15.70
N SER A 121 -5.49 1.10 16.89
CA SER A 121 -6.79 0.51 17.27
C SER A 121 -7.97 1.48 17.10
N SER A 122 -7.77 2.78 17.32
CA SER A 122 -8.81 3.81 17.18
C SER A 122 -9.30 3.99 15.73
N VAL A 123 -8.44 3.73 14.75
CA VAL A 123 -8.73 3.90 13.32
C VAL A 123 -8.92 2.58 12.58
N ALA A 124 -8.57 1.45 13.20
CA ALA A 124 -8.68 0.11 12.61
C ALA A 124 -10.07 -0.18 12.04
N GLY A 125 -11.12 0.35 12.68
CA GLY A 125 -12.51 0.29 12.21
C GLY A 125 -12.74 0.78 10.77
N LEU A 126 -11.90 1.71 10.30
CA LEU A 126 -11.98 2.30 8.96
C LEU A 126 -11.38 1.42 7.87
N PHE A 127 -10.64 0.37 8.21
CA PHE A 127 -9.97 -0.48 7.24
C PHE A 127 -10.75 -1.78 7.03
N ASP A 128 -10.96 -2.15 5.77
CA ASP A 128 -11.61 -3.42 5.41
C ASP A 128 -10.63 -4.60 5.51
N LEU A 129 -9.33 -4.32 5.38
CA LEU A 129 -8.21 -5.26 5.49
C LEU A 129 -7.05 -4.61 6.25
N VAL A 130 -6.44 -5.33 7.19
CA VAL A 130 -5.20 -4.92 7.88
C VAL A 130 -4.22 -6.07 7.83
N LEU A 131 -3.05 -5.81 7.25
CA LEU A 131 -1.93 -6.74 7.16
C LEU A 131 -0.76 -6.20 7.98
N GLU A 132 -0.15 -7.08 8.77
CA GLU A 132 1.08 -6.82 9.49
C GLU A 132 2.24 -7.54 8.79
N LEU A 133 3.33 -6.79 8.56
CA LEU A 133 4.60 -7.34 8.10
C LEU A 133 5.47 -7.60 9.33
N GLN A 134 5.67 -8.86 9.69
CA GLN A 134 6.44 -9.29 10.85
C GLN A 134 7.80 -9.87 10.42
N PRO A 135 8.91 -9.14 10.63
CA PRO A 135 10.23 -9.66 10.32
C PRO A 135 10.61 -10.80 11.28
N GLU A 136 10.88 -11.99 10.77
CA GLU A 136 11.33 -13.17 11.50
C GLU A 136 12.62 -13.72 10.88
N ARG A 137 13.78 -13.44 11.51
CA ARG A 137 15.11 -13.92 11.10
C ARG A 137 15.43 -13.77 9.60
N GLU A 138 15.03 -14.75 8.78
CA GLU A 138 15.32 -14.86 7.34
C GLU A 138 14.12 -14.53 6.44
N ASP A 139 12.96 -14.26 7.02
CA ASP A 139 11.70 -14.04 6.32
C ASP A 139 10.93 -12.84 6.88
N ILE A 140 10.02 -12.29 6.08
CA ILE A 140 8.99 -11.35 6.56
C ILE A 140 7.63 -12.03 6.40
N HIS A 141 6.96 -12.27 7.51
CA HIS A 141 5.65 -12.91 7.54
C HIS A 141 4.57 -11.87 7.29
N ILE A 142 3.61 -12.18 6.41
CA ILE A 142 2.41 -11.37 6.21
C ILE A 142 1.30 -11.97 7.07
N LYS A 143 0.92 -11.26 8.12
CA LYS A 143 -0.14 -11.67 9.05
C LYS A 143 -1.40 -10.85 8.82
N LEU A 144 -2.54 -11.53 8.71
CA LEU A 144 -3.85 -10.89 8.67
C LEU A 144 -4.27 -10.49 10.09
N LEU A 145 -4.40 -9.19 10.35
CA LEU A 145 -4.93 -8.68 11.62
C LEU A 145 -6.42 -8.36 11.55
N ARG A 146 -6.93 -8.02 10.36
CA ARG A 146 -8.36 -7.73 10.12
C ARG A 146 -8.74 -8.02 8.68
N GLY A 147 -9.90 -8.62 8.46
CA GLY A 147 -10.46 -8.88 7.12
C GLY A 147 -11.18 -10.24 7.07
N ALA A 148 -11.74 -10.60 5.92
CA ALA A 148 -12.43 -11.87 5.76
C ALA A 148 -11.45 -13.06 5.82
N GLU A 149 -11.67 -14.00 6.73
CA GLU A 149 -10.85 -15.21 6.93
C GLU A 149 -10.82 -16.14 5.70
N SER A 150 -11.72 -15.98 4.73
CA SER A 150 -11.69 -16.74 3.47
C SER A 150 -10.36 -16.54 2.70
N ALA A 151 -9.68 -15.40 2.90
CA ALA A 151 -8.33 -15.19 2.36
C ALA A 151 -7.23 -16.01 3.09
N ALA A 152 -7.47 -16.44 4.33
CA ALA A 152 -6.53 -17.21 5.15
C ALA A 152 -6.54 -18.73 4.84
N SER A 153 -7.38 -19.16 3.88
CA SER A 153 -7.33 -20.53 3.35
C SER A 153 -6.10 -20.77 2.46
N GLY A 154 -5.47 -19.69 1.99
CA GLY A 154 -4.12 -19.72 1.42
C GLY A 154 -3.11 -19.60 2.54
N GLY A 155 -2.20 -20.56 2.66
CA GLY A 155 -1.27 -20.63 3.78
C GLY A 155 -0.37 -19.39 3.95
N ALA A 156 0.36 -19.32 5.07
CA ALA A 156 1.22 -18.20 5.43
C ALA A 156 2.06 -17.70 4.24
N LEU A 157 1.86 -16.42 3.86
CA LEU A 157 2.63 -15.72 2.84
C LEU A 157 3.89 -15.15 3.47
N LEU A 158 5.02 -15.38 2.81
CA LEU A 158 6.34 -14.92 3.23
C LEU A 158 6.92 -14.01 2.15
N LEU A 159 7.61 -12.95 2.57
CA LEU A 159 8.44 -12.13 1.70
C LEU A 159 9.92 -12.41 1.96
N ASP A 160 10.68 -12.42 0.89
CA ASP A 160 12.14 -12.35 0.94
C ASP A 160 12.58 -10.97 1.45
N PRO A 161 13.36 -10.87 2.54
CA PRO A 161 13.74 -9.59 3.11
C PRO A 161 14.73 -8.80 2.23
N SER A 162 15.43 -9.47 1.29
CA SER A 162 16.36 -8.82 0.37
C SER A 162 15.65 -8.31 -0.88
N THR A 163 14.70 -9.08 -1.42
CA THR A 163 14.03 -8.71 -2.67
C THR A 163 12.62 -8.15 -2.50
N MET A 164 12.02 -8.29 -1.31
CA MET A 164 10.62 -7.99 -0.99
C MET A 164 9.60 -8.75 -1.87
N LEU A 165 10.02 -9.84 -2.52
CA LEU A 165 9.16 -10.67 -3.35
C LEU A 165 8.53 -11.79 -2.53
N ILE A 166 7.30 -12.16 -2.89
CA ILE A 166 6.61 -13.32 -2.30
C ILE A 166 7.43 -14.58 -2.55
N LYS A 167 7.69 -15.35 -1.51
CA LYS A 167 8.26 -16.69 -1.60
C LYS A 167 7.14 -17.68 -1.90
N ASN A 168 7.32 -18.49 -2.94
CA ASN A 168 6.46 -19.65 -3.14
C ASN A 168 6.76 -20.69 -2.06
N ARG A 169 5.72 -21.39 -1.59
CA ARG A 169 5.93 -22.59 -0.78
C ARG A 169 6.67 -23.62 -1.64
N SER A 170 7.83 -24.07 -1.16
CA SER A 170 8.46 -25.31 -1.63
C SER A 170 7.71 -26.51 -1.07
#